data_AF-A0A163WE50-F1
#
_entry.id   AF-A0A163WE50-F1
#
_cell.length_a   1.000
_cell.length_b   1.000
_cell.length_c   1.000
_cell.angle_alpha   90.00
_cell.angle_beta   90.00
_cell.angle_gamma   90.00
#
_symmetry.space_group_name_H-M   'P 1'
#
loop_
_entity.id
_entity.type
_entity.pdbx_description
1 polymer ?
#
loop_
_entity_poly.entity_id
_entity_poly.type
_entity_poly.pdbx_seq_one_letter_code
_entity_poly.pdbx_strand_id
1 'polypeptide(L)'
;MHIEIHEDGETLGLAAAAEGARILEAALATKDRAAIVVATGASQFATLQALVAKDLDWSRVTAFHLDEYVGIDTGHPASFRRYLRERFTGPLGNLGEFVEVNGDSDDLEAEIARLNARIAGETIDVCFAGIGENCHLAFNDPPADFETEAPYITVNLDEACRRQQFGEGWFPTLEDVPARAISMSIRQITASRKVILSVPDERKAQAVANAVEAEVTSMHPASILQRHADCSLHLDKASSSLLSTA
;
A
#
# COMPACT_ATOMS: atom_id res chain seq x y z
N MET A 1 -14.86 -9.60 0.89
CA MET A 1 -14.48 -8.29 1.43
C MET A 1 -15.41 -7.92 2.58
N HIS A 2 -14.87 -7.44 3.69
CA HIS A 2 -15.59 -6.89 4.84
C HIS A 2 -15.45 -5.36 4.83
N ILE A 3 -16.54 -4.62 4.98
CA ILE A 3 -16.55 -3.15 4.90
C ILE A 3 -16.92 -2.58 6.27
N GLU A 4 -16.12 -1.64 6.76
CA GLU A 4 -16.39 -0.90 7.99
C GLU A 4 -16.38 0.61 7.69
N ILE A 5 -17.46 1.30 8.04
CA ILE A 5 -17.59 2.75 7.86
C ILE A 5 -17.41 3.43 9.21
N HIS A 6 -16.48 4.39 9.24
CA HIS A 6 -16.09 5.16 10.42
C HIS A 6 -16.52 6.62 10.25
N GLU A 7 -16.49 7.41 11.33
CA GLU A 7 -16.87 8.84 11.27
C GLU A 7 -15.92 9.63 10.37
N ASP A 8 -14.62 9.40 10.51
CA ASP A 8 -13.57 10.17 9.89
C ASP A 8 -12.30 9.34 9.64
N GLY A 9 -11.32 9.93 8.97
CA GLY A 9 -10.05 9.28 8.67
C GLY A 9 -9.22 8.89 9.91
N GLU A 10 -9.41 9.56 11.05
CA GLU A 10 -8.68 9.24 12.29
C GLU A 10 -9.23 7.96 12.93
N THR A 11 -10.55 7.89 13.12
CA THR A 11 -11.24 6.70 13.64
C THR A 11 -11.05 5.48 12.73
N LEU A 12 -11.09 5.70 11.40
CA LEU A 12 -10.74 4.71 10.39
C LEU A 12 -9.32 4.18 10.58
N GLY A 13 -8.33 5.06 10.70
CA GLY A 13 -6.92 4.67 10.85
C GLY A 13 -6.67 3.90 12.15
N LEU A 14 -7.30 4.30 13.26
CA LEU A 14 -7.24 3.58 14.53
C LEU A 14 -7.79 2.15 14.41
N ALA A 15 -8.93 1.98 13.73
CA ALA A 15 -9.56 0.68 13.52
C ALA A 15 -8.69 -0.24 12.64
N ALA A 16 -8.23 0.27 11.50
CA ALA A 16 -7.36 -0.48 10.58
C ALA A 16 -6.05 -0.93 11.26
N ALA A 17 -5.43 -0.04 12.04
CA ALA A 17 -4.23 -0.36 12.80
C ALA A 17 -4.48 -1.40 13.91
N ALA A 18 -5.63 -1.31 14.59
CA ALA A 18 -6.01 -2.28 15.62
C ALA A 18 -6.26 -3.67 15.04
N GLU A 19 -6.93 -3.76 13.88
CA GLU A 19 -7.13 -5.04 13.21
C GLU A 19 -5.79 -5.67 12.80
N GLY A 20 -4.92 -4.89 12.14
CA GLY A 20 -3.61 -5.36 11.71
C GLY A 20 -2.73 -5.81 12.87
N ALA A 21 -2.70 -5.05 13.97
CA ALA A 21 -1.96 -5.40 15.17
C ALA A 21 -2.44 -6.73 15.77
N ARG A 22 -3.75 -6.94 15.91
CA ARG A 22 -4.31 -8.20 16.40
C ARG A 22 -3.89 -9.40 15.56
N ILE A 23 -3.80 -9.24 14.23
CA ILE A 23 -3.35 -10.31 13.33
C ILE A 23 -1.85 -10.57 13.52
N LEU A 24 -1.05 -9.53 13.69
CA LEU A 24 0.38 -9.65 13.97
C LEU A 24 0.66 -10.29 15.33
N GLU A 25 -0.07 -9.93 16.37
CA GLU A 25 0.01 -10.58 17.69
C GLU A 25 -0.24 -12.08 17.58
N ALA A 26 -1.30 -12.47 16.87
CA ALA A 26 -1.64 -13.88 16.66
C ALA A 26 -0.56 -14.62 15.84
N ALA A 27 0.02 -13.96 14.83
CA ALA A 27 1.13 -14.52 14.05
C ALA A 27 2.37 -14.70 14.93
N LEU A 28 2.78 -13.67 15.69
CA LEU A 28 3.95 -13.70 16.57
C LEU A 28 3.79 -14.64 17.77
N ALA A 29 2.56 -14.98 18.16
CA ALA A 29 2.29 -15.99 19.18
C ALA A 29 2.54 -17.43 18.68
N THR A 30 2.55 -17.66 17.36
CA THR A 30 2.63 -19.01 16.76
C THR A 30 3.82 -19.22 15.83
N LYS A 31 4.46 -18.13 15.38
CA LYS A 31 5.60 -18.14 14.45
C LYS A 31 6.76 -17.36 15.05
N ASP A 32 7.99 -17.70 14.69
CA ASP A 32 9.17 -16.94 15.11
C ASP A 32 9.22 -15.53 14.51
N ARG A 33 8.64 -15.33 13.32
CA ARG A 33 8.58 -14.05 12.60
C ARG A 33 7.22 -13.84 11.95
N ALA A 34 6.87 -12.58 11.74
CA ALA A 34 5.72 -12.14 10.94
C ALA A 34 6.19 -11.23 9.80
N ALA A 35 5.44 -11.21 8.70
CA ALA A 35 5.75 -10.37 7.55
C ALA A 35 4.57 -9.45 7.20
N ILE A 36 4.84 -8.19 6.90
CA ILE A 36 3.83 -7.22 6.48
C ILE A 36 4.26 -6.48 5.22
N VAL A 37 3.27 -5.95 4.50
CA VAL A 37 3.47 -4.93 3.47
C VAL A 37 2.94 -3.61 3.98
N VAL A 38 3.70 -2.54 3.81
CA VAL A 38 3.33 -1.17 4.19
C VAL A 38 3.30 -0.25 2.98
N ALA A 39 2.19 0.49 2.86
CA ALA A 39 1.98 1.47 1.81
C ALA A 39 2.26 2.91 2.29
N THR A 40 2.33 3.83 1.34
CA THR A 40 2.47 5.27 1.58
C THR A 40 1.18 6.03 1.22
N GLY A 41 1.28 7.36 1.10
CA GLY A 41 0.17 8.24 0.73
C GLY A 41 -0.61 8.80 1.92
N ALA A 42 -1.43 9.81 1.65
CA ALA A 42 -2.19 10.50 2.69
C ALA A 42 -3.18 9.57 3.41
N SER A 43 -3.76 8.62 2.69
CA SER A 43 -4.69 7.62 3.21
C SER A 43 -4.09 6.72 4.31
N GLN A 44 -2.76 6.63 4.39
CA GLN A 44 -2.07 5.80 5.37
C GLN A 44 -1.61 6.55 6.63
N PHE A 45 -1.74 7.89 6.68
CA PHE A 45 -1.20 8.68 7.80
C PHE A 45 -1.75 8.24 9.16
N ALA A 46 -3.08 8.23 9.31
CA ALA A 46 -3.72 7.86 10.58
C ALA A 46 -3.45 6.38 10.93
N THR A 47 -3.49 5.48 9.94
CA THR A 47 -3.22 4.06 10.13
C THR A 47 -1.79 3.81 10.61
N LEU A 48 -0.78 4.39 9.95
CA LEU A 48 0.62 4.20 10.34
C LEU A 48 0.90 4.82 11.71
N GLN A 49 0.39 6.03 11.98
CA GLN A 49 0.54 6.68 13.28
C GLN A 49 -0.04 5.82 14.42
N ALA A 50 -1.23 5.23 14.20
CA ALA A 50 -1.86 4.35 15.16
C ALA A 50 -1.14 3.00 15.29
N LEU A 51 -0.59 2.48 14.19
CA LEU A 51 0.09 1.19 14.14
C LEU A 51 1.43 1.21 14.87
N VAL A 52 2.26 2.24 14.65
CA VAL A 52 3.56 2.36 15.34
C VAL A 52 3.43 2.55 16.85
N ALA A 53 2.24 2.95 17.33
CA ALA A 53 1.94 3.07 18.76
C ALA A 53 1.49 1.74 19.40
N LYS A 54 1.40 0.64 18.63
CA LYS A 54 1.02 -0.68 19.15
C LYS A 54 2.20 -1.38 19.80
N ASP A 55 1.93 -1.99 20.95
CA ASP A 55 2.89 -2.80 21.70
C ASP A 55 3.04 -4.18 21.06
N LEU A 56 3.86 -4.25 20.01
CA LEU A 56 4.22 -5.48 19.30
C LEU A 56 5.72 -5.71 19.39
N ASP A 57 6.13 -6.97 19.31
CA ASP A 57 7.55 -7.32 19.16
C ASP A 57 8.00 -7.09 17.70
N TRP A 58 8.15 -5.82 17.35
CA TRP A 58 8.56 -5.36 16.01
C TRP A 58 9.92 -5.92 15.58
N SER A 59 10.77 -6.35 16.52
CA SER A 59 12.07 -6.98 16.23
C SER A 59 11.96 -8.32 15.48
N ARG A 60 10.76 -8.91 15.50
CA ARG A 60 10.42 -10.14 14.79
C ARG A 60 9.57 -9.90 13.54
N VAL A 61 9.33 -8.64 13.18
CA VAL A 61 8.54 -8.26 12.01
C VAL A 61 9.47 -7.88 10.86
N THR A 62 9.22 -8.47 9.69
CA THR A 62 9.77 -8.02 8.40
C THR A 62 8.72 -7.18 7.70
N ALA A 63 9.02 -5.92 7.41
CA ALA A 63 8.16 -5.06 6.62
C ALA A 63 8.68 -4.94 5.18
N PHE A 64 7.79 -5.08 4.21
CA PHE A 64 8.07 -4.90 2.78
C PHE A 64 7.48 -3.58 2.32
N HIS A 65 8.29 -2.78 1.63
CA HIS A 65 7.83 -1.55 1.01
C HIS A 65 6.99 -1.87 -0.24
N LEU A 66 5.84 -1.22 -0.40
CA LEU A 66 4.94 -1.49 -1.52
C LEU A 66 5.50 -1.02 -2.88
N ASP A 67 6.10 0.16 -2.94
CA ASP A 67 6.55 0.79 -4.19
C ASP A 67 7.49 1.98 -3.97
N GLU A 68 8.24 2.40 -5.00
CA GLU A 68 9.02 3.64 -5.00
C GLU A 68 9.21 4.13 -6.44
N TYR A 69 9.35 5.44 -6.62
CA TYR A 69 9.68 5.99 -7.93
C TYR A 69 11.07 5.57 -8.41
N VAL A 70 11.22 5.31 -9.70
CA VAL A 70 12.53 5.07 -10.31
C VAL A 70 13.29 6.39 -10.46
N GLY A 71 14.55 6.40 -10.01
CA GLY A 71 15.46 7.54 -10.07
C GLY A 71 15.29 8.56 -8.94
N ILE A 72 14.42 8.30 -7.95
CA ILE A 72 14.22 9.24 -6.84
C ILE A 72 15.22 9.01 -5.71
N ASP A 73 15.95 10.06 -5.35
CA ASP A 73 16.84 10.05 -4.19
C ASP A 73 16.05 9.92 -2.88
N THR A 74 16.62 9.20 -1.91
CA THR A 74 15.95 8.99 -0.61
C THR A 74 15.79 10.27 0.22
N GLY A 75 16.55 11.33 -0.07
CA GLY A 75 16.39 12.65 0.55
C GLY A 75 15.24 13.47 -0.05
N HIS A 76 14.73 13.08 -1.23
CA HIS A 76 13.68 13.84 -1.92
C HIS A 76 12.38 13.86 -1.10
N PRO A 77 11.66 15.00 -1.00
CA PRO A 77 10.40 15.08 -0.25
C PRO A 77 9.32 14.11 -0.72
N ALA A 78 9.33 13.77 -2.01
CA ALA A 78 8.40 12.83 -2.63
C ALA A 78 8.81 11.34 -2.50
N SER A 79 9.99 11.03 -1.92
CA SER A 79 10.44 9.65 -1.79
C SER A 79 9.57 8.88 -0.79
N PHE A 80 9.09 7.71 -1.21
CA PHE A 80 8.30 6.83 -0.37
C PHE A 80 9.17 6.12 0.68
N ARG A 81 10.47 5.88 0.38
CA ARG A 81 11.45 5.46 1.39
C ARG A 81 11.59 6.51 2.49
N ARG A 82 11.71 7.79 2.12
CA ARG A 82 11.76 8.89 3.10
C ARG A 82 10.50 8.90 3.95
N TYR A 83 9.33 8.84 3.31
CA TYR A 83 8.03 8.80 3.96
C TYR A 83 7.98 7.72 5.06
N LEU A 84 8.36 6.49 4.73
CA LEU A 84 8.28 5.35 5.65
C LEU A 84 9.37 5.38 6.72
N ARG A 85 10.56 5.92 6.42
CA ARG A 85 11.57 6.16 7.45
C ARG A 85 11.09 7.14 8.51
N GLU A 86 10.47 8.24 8.09
CA GLU A 86 9.97 9.27 9.01
C GLU A 86 8.73 8.81 9.80
N ARG A 87 7.83 8.03 9.19
CA ARG A 87 6.49 7.74 9.75
C ARG A 87 6.31 6.32 10.27
N PHE A 88 7.18 5.40 9.88
CA PHE A 88 7.06 4.00 10.24
C PHE A 88 8.31 3.48 10.93
N THR A 89 9.42 3.29 10.22
CA THR A 89 10.60 2.61 10.80
C THR A 89 11.32 3.44 11.85
N GLY A 90 11.40 4.76 11.68
CA GLY A 90 11.97 5.69 12.66
C GLY A 90 11.24 5.66 14.01
N PRO A 91 9.91 5.87 14.04
CA PRO A 91 9.12 5.77 15.27
C PRO A 91 9.17 4.40 15.97
N LEU A 92 9.25 3.30 15.21
CA LEU A 92 9.37 1.96 15.79
C LEU A 92 10.73 1.76 16.50
N GLY A 93 11.83 2.13 15.86
CA GLY A 93 13.19 2.05 16.41
C GLY A 93 13.76 0.63 16.60
N ASN A 94 12.93 -0.41 16.61
CA ASN A 94 13.31 -1.81 16.83
C ASN A 94 12.74 -2.78 15.78
N LEU A 95 12.34 -2.30 14.61
CA LEU A 95 11.84 -3.17 13.53
C LEU A 95 12.93 -4.17 13.10
N GLY A 96 12.54 -5.45 12.98
CA GLY A 96 13.46 -6.55 12.67
C GLY A 96 14.11 -6.42 11.30
N GLU A 97 13.32 -6.11 10.28
CA GLU A 97 13.81 -5.84 8.93
C GLU A 97 12.83 -4.93 8.18
N PHE A 98 13.38 -3.99 7.40
CA PHE A 98 12.62 -3.24 6.41
C PHE A 98 13.22 -3.46 5.02
N VAL A 99 12.49 -4.17 4.17
CA VAL A 99 12.86 -4.42 2.78
C VAL A 99 12.42 -3.22 1.95
N GLU A 100 13.30 -2.23 1.88
CA GLU A 100 13.10 -1.02 1.08
C GLU A 100 13.20 -1.33 -0.42
N VAL A 101 12.35 -0.67 -1.21
CA VAL A 101 12.46 -0.60 -2.67
C VAL A 101 13.45 0.52 -3.02
N ASN A 102 14.61 0.16 -3.57
CA ASN A 102 15.69 1.10 -3.89
C ASN A 102 15.45 1.81 -5.24
N GLY A 103 14.68 2.89 -5.22
CA GLY A 103 14.28 3.63 -6.42
C GLY A 103 15.44 4.22 -7.24
N ASP A 104 16.54 4.60 -6.61
CA ASP A 104 17.74 5.18 -7.23
C ASP A 104 18.88 4.17 -7.43
N SER A 105 18.57 2.87 -7.51
CA SER A 105 19.56 1.84 -7.88
C SER A 105 20.18 2.11 -9.25
N ASP A 106 21.51 2.02 -9.35
CA ASP A 106 22.26 2.07 -10.62
C ASP A 106 21.88 0.91 -11.56
N ASP A 107 21.44 -0.21 -10.99
CA ASP A 107 20.93 -1.39 -11.71
C ASP A 107 19.53 -1.72 -11.22
N LEU A 108 18.53 -1.30 -12.01
CA LEU A 108 17.12 -1.49 -11.71
C LEU A 108 16.70 -2.97 -11.81
N GLU A 109 17.30 -3.73 -12.73
CA GLU A 109 16.99 -5.15 -12.91
C GLU A 109 17.50 -5.98 -11.72
N ALA A 110 18.71 -5.67 -11.25
CA ALA A 110 19.27 -6.28 -10.06
C ALA A 110 18.44 -5.95 -8.80
N GLU A 111 17.92 -4.74 -8.69
CA GLU A 111 17.05 -4.35 -7.57
C GLU A 111 15.72 -5.12 -7.58
N ILE A 112 15.07 -5.24 -8.74
CA ILE A 112 13.85 -6.04 -8.87
C ILE A 112 14.14 -7.51 -8.55
N ALA A 113 15.24 -8.06 -9.04
CA ALA A 113 15.65 -9.43 -8.73
C ALA A 113 15.89 -9.62 -7.23
N ARG A 114 16.50 -8.65 -6.54
CA ARG A 114 16.71 -8.68 -5.09
C ARG A 114 15.38 -8.67 -4.33
N LEU A 115 14.45 -7.78 -4.70
CA LEU A 115 13.12 -7.70 -4.08
C LEU A 115 12.34 -9.00 -4.26
N ASN A 116 12.30 -9.51 -5.49
CA ASN A 116 11.62 -10.76 -5.84
C ASN A 116 12.21 -11.95 -5.10
N ALA A 117 13.54 -12.05 -5.01
CA ALA A 117 14.21 -13.11 -4.26
C ALA A 117 13.95 -13.00 -2.75
N ARG A 118 13.87 -11.78 -2.20
CA ARG A 118 13.67 -11.57 -0.77
C ARG A 118 12.26 -11.95 -0.33
N ILE A 119 11.24 -11.64 -1.12
CA ILE A 119 9.84 -11.97 -0.78
C ILE A 119 9.44 -13.38 -1.22
N ALA A 120 10.22 -14.04 -2.07
CA ALA A 120 9.93 -15.40 -2.52
C ALA A 120 9.81 -16.39 -1.35
N GLY A 121 8.67 -17.05 -1.25
CA GLY A 121 8.37 -18.03 -0.19
C GLY A 121 7.96 -17.40 1.15
N GLU A 122 7.98 -16.08 1.27
CA GLU A 122 7.46 -15.39 2.45
C GLU A 122 5.93 -15.41 2.46
N THR A 123 5.35 -15.65 3.62
CA THR A 123 3.90 -15.50 3.82
C THR A 123 3.64 -14.13 4.42
N ILE A 124 3.09 -13.20 3.62
CA ILE A 124 2.67 -11.89 4.11
C ILE A 124 1.43 -12.08 4.99
N ASP A 125 1.56 -11.78 6.29
CA ASP A 125 0.47 -11.88 7.26
C ASP A 125 -0.56 -10.76 7.06
N VAL A 126 -0.09 -9.53 6.84
CA VAL A 126 -0.96 -8.37 6.59
C VAL A 126 -0.35 -7.46 5.53
N CYS A 127 -1.13 -7.12 4.50
CA CYS A 127 -0.84 -6.04 3.58
C CYS A 127 -1.71 -4.83 3.90
N PHE A 128 -1.07 -3.74 4.36
CA PHE A 128 -1.71 -2.44 4.52
C PHE A 128 -1.61 -1.66 3.23
N ALA A 129 -2.75 -1.26 2.66
CA ALA A 129 -2.79 -0.51 1.41
C ALA A 129 -3.96 0.49 1.41
N GLY A 130 -4.02 1.31 0.36
CA GLY A 130 -5.16 2.15 0.04
C GLY A 130 -5.66 1.87 -1.38
N ILE A 131 -6.62 2.67 -1.84
CA ILE A 131 -7.11 2.65 -3.22
C ILE A 131 -6.85 4.03 -3.85
N GLY A 132 -6.32 4.04 -5.08
CA GLY A 132 -6.14 5.25 -5.90
C GLY A 132 -7.45 5.91 -6.34
N GLU A 133 -7.42 7.18 -6.74
CA GLU A 133 -8.64 7.86 -7.26
C GLU A 133 -9.18 7.21 -8.55
N ASN A 134 -8.31 6.56 -9.33
CA ASN A 134 -8.65 5.77 -10.51
C ASN A 134 -8.83 4.26 -10.20
N CYS A 135 -9.00 3.89 -8.92
CA CYS A 135 -9.15 2.51 -8.46
C CYS A 135 -7.87 1.64 -8.56
N HIS A 136 -6.67 2.24 -8.69
CA HIS A 136 -5.41 1.47 -8.63
C HIS A 136 -5.11 0.88 -7.25
N LEU A 137 -4.22 -0.10 -7.25
CA LEU A 137 -3.51 -0.61 -6.06
C LEU A 137 -2.01 -0.43 -6.29
N ALA A 138 -1.29 0.15 -5.31
CA ALA A 138 0.11 0.55 -5.51
C ALA A 138 0.22 1.43 -6.79
N PHE A 139 1.25 1.27 -7.62
CA PHE A 139 1.30 1.89 -8.96
C PHE A 139 0.72 1.01 -10.09
N ASN A 140 -0.13 0.04 -9.77
CA ASN A 140 -0.82 -0.76 -10.79
C ASN A 140 -2.04 0.00 -11.30
N ASP A 141 -1.80 1.01 -12.15
CA ASP A 141 -2.84 1.84 -12.77
C ASP A 141 -3.68 1.05 -13.81
N PRO A 142 -4.93 1.48 -14.09
CA PRO A 142 -5.76 0.93 -15.16
C PRO A 142 -5.15 1.07 -16.57
N PRO A 143 -5.10 0.02 -17.41
CA PRO A 143 -5.35 -1.38 -17.08
C PRO A 143 -4.17 -2.00 -16.32
N ALA A 144 -4.45 -2.62 -15.17
CA ALA A 144 -3.44 -3.36 -14.42
C ALA A 144 -3.22 -4.78 -14.97
N ASP A 145 -2.00 -5.30 -14.82
CA ASP A 145 -1.68 -6.69 -15.13
C ASP A 145 -2.00 -7.60 -13.93
N PHE A 146 -3.02 -8.45 -14.08
CA PHE A 146 -3.41 -9.44 -13.07
C PHE A 146 -2.68 -10.78 -13.22
N GLU A 147 -2.03 -11.01 -14.36
CA GLU A 147 -1.40 -12.29 -14.71
C GLU A 147 0.09 -12.32 -14.37
N THR A 148 0.71 -11.16 -14.11
CA THR A 148 2.11 -11.09 -13.71
C THR A 148 2.39 -11.98 -12.49
N GLU A 149 3.41 -12.84 -12.62
CA GLU A 149 3.84 -13.74 -11.55
C GLU A 149 4.93 -13.13 -10.66
N ALA A 150 5.59 -12.06 -11.15
CA ALA A 150 6.68 -11.43 -10.43
C ALA A 150 6.13 -10.64 -9.23
N PRO A 151 6.72 -10.79 -8.02
CA PRO A 151 6.28 -10.03 -6.87
C PRO A 151 6.39 -8.51 -7.02
N TYR A 152 7.48 -8.03 -7.62
CA TYR A 152 7.73 -6.64 -7.97
C TYR A 152 8.00 -6.51 -9.47
N ILE A 153 7.52 -5.42 -10.04
CA ILE A 153 7.62 -5.07 -11.45
C ILE A 153 8.01 -3.59 -11.62
N THR A 154 8.54 -3.23 -12.78
CA THR A 154 8.60 -1.82 -13.21
C THR A 154 7.31 -1.47 -13.93
N VAL A 155 6.72 -0.33 -13.58
CA VAL A 155 5.56 0.25 -14.27
C VAL A 155 5.92 1.60 -14.86
N ASN A 156 5.27 1.96 -15.96
CA ASN A 156 5.33 3.30 -16.53
C ASN A 156 4.20 4.12 -15.93
N LEU A 157 4.51 5.32 -15.45
CA LEU A 157 3.52 6.25 -14.93
C LEU A 157 2.96 7.05 -16.09
N ASP A 158 1.65 6.96 -16.28
CA ASP A 158 0.97 7.70 -17.33
C ASP A 158 0.95 9.22 -17.03
N GLU A 159 0.53 10.00 -18.03
CA GLU A 159 0.50 11.46 -17.87
C GLU A 159 -0.48 11.91 -16.78
N ALA A 160 -1.60 11.19 -16.58
CA ALA A 160 -2.59 11.54 -15.58
C ALA A 160 -2.04 11.35 -14.15
N CYS A 161 -1.41 10.21 -13.90
CA CYS A 161 -0.70 9.89 -12.66
C CYS A 161 0.38 10.93 -12.38
N ARG A 162 1.21 11.26 -13.38
CA ARG A 162 2.26 12.28 -13.23
C ARG A 162 1.68 13.67 -12.92
N ARG A 163 0.57 14.06 -13.57
CA ARG A 163 -0.13 15.32 -13.29
C ARG A 163 -0.72 15.37 -11.88
N GLN A 164 -1.26 14.25 -11.38
CA GLN A 164 -1.74 14.17 -10.01
C GLN A 164 -0.59 14.41 -9.02
N GLN A 165 0.54 13.72 -9.18
CA GLN A 165 1.71 13.85 -8.30
C GLN A 165 2.30 15.27 -8.32
N PHE A 166 2.31 15.91 -9.49
CA PHE A 166 2.66 17.33 -9.60
C PHE A 166 1.67 18.23 -8.84
N GLY A 167 0.36 17.98 -8.99
CA GLY A 167 -0.70 18.73 -8.31
C GLY A 167 -0.66 18.63 -6.78
N GLU A 168 -0.11 17.54 -6.24
CA GLU A 168 0.13 17.38 -4.81
C GLU A 168 1.29 18.24 -4.28
N GLY A 169 2.06 18.89 -5.16
CA GLY A 169 3.08 19.88 -4.80
C GLY A 169 4.44 19.28 -4.41
N TRP A 170 4.66 18.00 -4.69
CA TRP A 170 5.91 17.31 -4.36
C TRP A 170 7.07 17.60 -5.31
N PHE A 171 6.76 18.07 -6.53
CA PHE A 171 7.71 18.27 -7.60
C PHE A 171 7.64 19.73 -8.12
N PRO A 172 8.78 20.36 -8.47
CA PRO A 172 8.79 21.73 -8.98
C PRO A 172 8.16 21.85 -10.37
N THR A 173 8.32 20.82 -11.22
CA THR A 173 7.72 20.74 -12.55
C THR A 173 7.14 19.35 -12.82
N LEU A 174 6.33 19.21 -13.88
CA LEU A 174 5.80 17.92 -14.30
C LEU A 174 6.93 17.02 -14.82
N GLU A 175 7.95 17.60 -15.45
CA GLU A 175 9.13 16.92 -15.96
C GLU A 175 9.95 16.27 -14.85
N ASP A 176 9.96 16.86 -13.65
CA ASP A 176 10.62 16.31 -12.47
C ASP A 176 9.88 15.10 -11.88
N VAL A 177 8.61 14.89 -12.24
CA VAL A 177 7.86 13.71 -11.82
C VAL A 177 8.40 12.48 -12.55
N PRO A 178 8.88 11.45 -11.83
CA PRO A 178 9.42 10.24 -12.43
C PRO A 178 8.46 9.61 -13.44
N ALA A 179 9.01 9.06 -14.52
CA ALA A 179 8.21 8.41 -15.57
C ALA A 179 7.94 6.92 -15.29
N ARG A 180 8.62 6.36 -14.29
CA ARG A 180 8.53 4.94 -13.92
C ARG A 180 8.55 4.79 -12.40
N ALA A 181 7.99 3.68 -11.94
CA ALA A 181 8.08 3.24 -10.56
C ALA A 181 8.38 1.75 -10.48
N ILE A 182 8.97 1.32 -9.38
CA ILE A 182 8.98 -0.09 -8.96
C ILE A 182 7.75 -0.29 -8.09
N SER A 183 6.96 -1.32 -8.37
CA SER A 183 5.74 -1.58 -7.62
C SER A 183 5.54 -3.06 -7.37
N MET A 184 4.99 -3.37 -6.19
CA MET A 184 4.47 -4.70 -5.91
C MET A 184 3.30 -4.99 -6.84
N SER A 185 3.30 -6.17 -7.45
CA SER A 185 2.25 -6.57 -8.39
C SER A 185 0.92 -6.84 -7.69
N ILE A 186 -0.17 -6.73 -8.45
CA ILE A 186 -1.51 -7.12 -7.99
C ILE A 186 -1.51 -8.54 -7.43
N ARG A 187 -0.86 -9.48 -8.13
CA ARG A 187 -0.83 -10.87 -7.70
C ARG A 187 -0.17 -11.02 -6.34
N GLN A 188 0.95 -10.35 -6.09
CA GLN A 188 1.62 -10.39 -4.79
C GLN A 188 0.81 -9.74 -3.68
N ILE A 189 0.13 -8.62 -3.94
CA ILE A 189 -0.78 -7.98 -2.98
C ILE A 189 -1.88 -8.96 -2.59
N THR A 190 -2.54 -9.57 -3.58
CA THR A 190 -3.63 -10.54 -3.38
C THR A 190 -3.19 -11.89 -2.80
N ALA A 191 -1.89 -12.19 -2.80
CA ALA A 191 -1.33 -13.39 -2.17
C ALA A 191 -1.15 -13.24 -0.64
N SER A 192 -1.32 -12.03 -0.11
CA SER A 192 -1.26 -11.76 1.33
C SER A 192 -2.37 -12.52 2.06
N ARG A 193 -2.13 -12.97 3.28
CA ARG A 193 -3.16 -13.66 4.07
C ARG A 193 -4.33 -12.73 4.39
N LYS A 194 -4.01 -11.50 4.77
CA LYS A 194 -4.96 -10.41 5.03
C LYS A 194 -4.58 -9.21 4.19
N VAL A 195 -5.57 -8.56 3.58
CA VAL A 195 -5.44 -7.20 3.05
C VAL A 195 -6.30 -6.26 3.91
N ILE A 196 -5.71 -5.17 4.38
CA ILE A 196 -6.42 -4.11 5.11
C ILE A 196 -6.28 -2.83 4.28
N LEU A 197 -7.41 -2.35 3.79
CA LEU A 197 -7.50 -1.12 3.02
C LEU A 197 -7.98 0.02 3.91
N SER A 198 -7.22 1.12 3.94
CA SER A 198 -7.62 2.39 4.56
C SER A 198 -7.84 3.43 3.46
N VAL A 199 -9.08 3.89 3.30
CA VAL A 199 -9.45 4.76 2.18
C VAL A 199 -10.35 5.92 2.67
N PRO A 200 -9.81 6.94 3.34
CA PRO A 200 -10.54 8.17 3.65
C PRO A 200 -10.66 9.09 2.41
N ASP A 201 -11.43 10.17 2.56
CA ASP A 201 -11.62 11.29 1.60
C ASP A 201 -12.68 11.05 0.51
N GLU A 202 -13.54 12.05 0.30
CA GLU A 202 -14.62 12.05 -0.70
C GLU A 202 -14.10 11.82 -2.13
N ARG A 203 -12.89 12.28 -2.45
CA ARG A 203 -12.26 12.08 -3.77
C ARG A 203 -12.09 10.60 -4.11
N LYS A 204 -12.08 9.71 -3.10
CA LYS A 204 -11.97 8.26 -3.29
C LYS A 204 -13.32 7.58 -3.47
N ALA A 205 -14.45 8.27 -3.29
CA ALA A 205 -15.77 7.63 -3.25
C ALA A 205 -16.11 6.87 -4.54
N GLN A 206 -15.76 7.40 -5.71
CA GLN A 206 -15.99 6.69 -6.98
C GLN A 206 -15.11 5.45 -7.10
N ALA A 207 -13.84 5.54 -6.69
CA ALA A 207 -12.93 4.41 -6.69
C ALA A 207 -13.37 3.30 -5.73
N VAL A 208 -13.92 3.68 -4.58
CA VAL A 208 -14.52 2.78 -3.58
C VAL A 208 -15.74 2.06 -4.17
N ALA A 209 -16.68 2.80 -4.78
CA ALA A 209 -17.83 2.21 -5.45
C ALA A 209 -17.40 1.23 -6.56
N ASN A 210 -16.42 1.60 -7.38
CA ASN A 210 -15.88 0.71 -8.41
C ASN A 210 -15.20 -0.53 -7.82
N ALA A 211 -14.44 -0.38 -6.73
CA ALA A 211 -13.76 -1.51 -6.10
C ALA A 211 -14.74 -2.50 -5.44
N VAL A 212 -15.87 -2.01 -4.92
CA VAL A 212 -16.83 -2.82 -4.15
C VAL A 212 -17.95 -3.38 -5.02
N GLU A 213 -18.52 -2.57 -5.92
CA GLU A 213 -19.81 -2.85 -6.57
C GLU A 213 -19.69 -3.13 -8.08
N ALA A 214 -18.64 -2.65 -8.74
CA ALA A 214 -18.43 -2.92 -10.16
C ALA A 214 -17.88 -4.34 -10.40
N GLU A 215 -17.92 -4.78 -11.66
CA GLU A 215 -17.31 -6.05 -12.06
C GLU A 215 -15.79 -6.04 -11.78
N VAL A 216 -15.25 -7.24 -11.51
CA VAL A 216 -13.81 -7.42 -11.33
C VAL A 216 -13.09 -7.31 -12.67
N THR A 217 -12.33 -6.22 -12.87
CA THR A 217 -11.64 -5.93 -14.14
C THR A 217 -10.32 -5.19 -13.92
N SER A 218 -9.37 -5.34 -14.86
CA SER A 218 -8.10 -4.61 -14.86
C SER A 218 -8.25 -3.10 -14.99
N MET A 219 -9.40 -2.62 -15.48
CA MET A 219 -9.74 -1.19 -15.52
C MET A 219 -10.09 -0.62 -14.14
N HIS A 220 -10.43 -1.49 -13.18
CA HIS A 220 -10.62 -1.14 -11.77
C HIS A 220 -9.75 -2.06 -10.91
N PRO A 221 -8.42 -1.86 -10.87
CA PRO A 221 -7.49 -2.82 -10.28
C PRO A 221 -7.88 -3.29 -8.88
N ALA A 222 -8.34 -2.39 -8.00
CA ALA A 222 -8.76 -2.74 -6.63
C ALA A 222 -9.99 -3.65 -6.56
N SER A 223 -10.81 -3.74 -7.61
CA SER A 223 -11.94 -4.68 -7.69
C SER A 223 -11.52 -6.15 -7.55
N ILE A 224 -10.25 -6.49 -7.87
CA ILE A 224 -9.72 -7.85 -7.68
C ILE A 224 -9.84 -8.33 -6.23
N LEU A 225 -9.82 -7.41 -5.26
CA LEU A 225 -9.91 -7.71 -3.83
C LEU A 225 -11.32 -8.18 -3.41
N GLN A 226 -12.33 -8.04 -4.27
CA GLN A 226 -13.62 -8.71 -4.07
C GLN A 226 -13.45 -10.24 -3.99
N ARG A 227 -12.46 -10.79 -4.71
CA ARG A 227 -12.14 -12.23 -4.73
C ARG A 227 -11.21 -12.66 -3.59
N HIS A 228 -10.66 -11.72 -2.83
CA HIS A 228 -9.73 -12.02 -1.75
C HIS A 228 -10.45 -12.68 -0.57
N ALA A 229 -9.86 -13.77 -0.04
CA ALA A 229 -10.49 -14.57 1.02
C ALA A 229 -10.67 -13.79 2.32
N ASP A 230 -9.74 -12.88 2.64
CA ASP A 230 -9.78 -12.07 3.86
C ASP A 230 -9.29 -10.63 3.59
N CYS A 231 -10.21 -9.76 3.17
CA CYS A 231 -9.94 -8.35 2.89
C CYS A 231 -10.88 -7.48 3.70
N SER A 232 -10.34 -6.53 4.45
CA SER A 232 -11.09 -5.47 5.13
C SER A 232 -10.93 -4.16 4.36
N LEU A 233 -12.02 -3.39 4.27
CA LEU A 233 -12.06 -2.06 3.70
C LEU A 233 -12.62 -1.09 4.75
N HIS A 234 -11.73 -0.29 5.33
CA HIS A 234 -12.10 0.77 6.27
C HIS A 234 -12.27 2.08 5.50
N LEU A 235 -13.47 2.64 5.62
CA LEU A 235 -13.92 3.87 4.96
C LEU A 235 -14.31 4.91 5.99
N ASP A 236 -14.24 6.18 5.63
CA ASP A 236 -14.95 7.25 6.34
C ASP A 236 -16.28 7.51 5.64
N LYS A 237 -17.15 8.32 6.26
CA LYS A 237 -18.45 8.67 5.63
C LYS A 237 -18.31 9.31 4.25
N ALA A 238 -17.22 10.05 4.02
CA ALA A 238 -17.00 10.77 2.77
C ALA A 238 -16.68 9.81 1.63
N SER A 239 -15.74 8.89 1.85
CA SER A 239 -15.33 7.85 0.89
C SER A 239 -16.39 6.76 0.70
N SER A 240 -17.30 6.56 1.64
CA SER A 240 -18.42 5.62 1.48
C SER A 240 -19.63 6.22 0.76
N SER A 241 -19.63 7.53 0.47
CA SER A 241 -20.84 8.29 0.04
C SER A 241 -21.51 7.82 -1.26
N LEU A 242 -20.79 7.07 -2.10
CA LEU A 242 -21.31 6.53 -3.37
C LEU A 242 -21.63 5.03 -3.32
N LEU A 243 -21.49 4.37 -2.16
CA LEU A 243 -21.92 2.98 -2.01
C LEU A 243 -23.44 2.90 -1.95
N SER A 244 -24.00 1.89 -2.60
CA SER A 244 -25.44 1.63 -2.68
C SER A 244 -26.07 1.31 -1.31
N THR A 245 -25.26 0.95 -0.31
CA THR A 245 -25.70 0.58 1.05
C THR A 245 -25.07 1.43 2.17
N ALA A 246 -24.56 2.63 1.86
CA ALA A 246 -24.00 3.55 2.87
C ALA A 246 -25.07 4.28 3.70
#